data_AF-A0A6L6X301-F1
#
_entry.id   AF-A0A6L6X301-F1
#
_cell.length_a   1.000
_cell.length_b   1.000
_cell.length_c   1.000
_cell.angle_alpha   90.00
_cell.angle_beta   90.00
_cell.angle_gamma   90.00
#
_symmetry.space_group_name_H-M   'P 1'
#
loop_
_entity.id
_entity.type
_entity.pdbx_description
1 polymer ?
#
loop_
_entity_poly.entity_id
_entity_poly.type
_entity_poly.pdbx_seq_one_letter_code
_entity_poly.pdbx_strand_id
1 'polypeptide(L)'
;MRRLTRSAAHSGASLVAEAATLADGWAALVDPVAGAVHSTPRSAGGEAERAAAHPGAAAHLTVHQVADSDGTVLVIGPGRAPVAPAALIAQATADLLRVRARRADDVRGAEQRLHTAVLRLLKEGRPELAADVLGAAATHATVHRLTGRAVHAAHQTLWRAAQPGTTLGGTRMLVCLDGTELVVVALHGAAHGDQTAVRSLVARIADRHQLSGGAADPAPLDMFATAWAEAGAAGTGATVGCLSAAGGLGAHGLLRVVPAERLRAWAATVLRPLDRDRRRTLEAWLRSGSVQTAAPALDVSEGTVRARLRGTAALLAADLDHPTVQAQLLLALRAPAAPRPAAATARLRPELPLPAELIHAEDARRWAATLLAPLDTRLRIALRCWLRRRGRTAPAAAELGLHRSTLTAWLTECGKALDLELSSATTRAELHLAVETIATPDDVPAALPRRGGRTYRAAGRSGAEGAGLGGG
;
A
#
# COMPACT_ATOMS: atom_id res chain seq x y z
N MET A 1 -4.97 27.26 -41.34
CA MET A 1 -3.88 26.48 -40.67
C MET A 1 -3.42 27.09 -39.33
N ARG A 2 -2.85 28.30 -39.26
CA ARG A 2 -2.32 28.88 -37.99
C ARG A 2 -3.31 28.87 -36.81
N ARG A 3 -4.59 29.13 -37.06
CA ARG A 3 -5.65 29.10 -36.03
C ARG A 3 -5.88 27.67 -35.49
N LEU A 4 -6.05 26.68 -36.38
CA LEU A 4 -6.16 25.26 -36.01
C LEU A 4 -4.95 24.79 -35.20
N THR A 5 -3.72 25.13 -35.58
CA THR A 5 -2.51 24.73 -34.84
C THR A 5 -2.48 25.33 -33.43
N ARG A 6 -2.91 26.60 -33.27
CA ARG A 6 -2.99 27.26 -31.95
C ARG A 6 -4.06 26.62 -31.05
N SER A 7 -5.22 26.30 -31.62
CA SER A 7 -6.30 25.62 -30.90
C SER A 7 -5.93 24.17 -30.55
N ALA A 8 -5.24 23.48 -31.45
CA ALA A 8 -4.66 22.16 -31.22
C ALA A 8 -3.58 22.18 -30.13
N ALA A 9 -2.93 23.29 -29.81
CA ALA A 9 -2.03 23.37 -28.66
C ALA A 9 -2.79 23.44 -27.32
N HIS A 10 -4.00 24.01 -27.31
CA HIS A 10 -4.81 24.18 -26.10
C HIS A 10 -5.57 22.92 -25.70
N SER A 11 -6.50 22.43 -26.54
CA SER A 11 -7.30 21.24 -26.21
C SER A 11 -7.96 20.62 -27.44
N GLY A 12 -8.42 19.37 -27.32
CA GLY A 12 -9.22 18.70 -28.35
C GLY A 12 -10.55 19.42 -28.59
N ALA A 13 -11.23 19.86 -27.53
CA ALA A 13 -12.47 20.63 -27.62
C ALA A 13 -12.28 21.97 -28.34
N SER A 14 -11.20 22.69 -28.04
CA SER A 14 -10.86 23.96 -28.71
C SER A 14 -10.54 23.75 -30.18
N LEU A 15 -9.88 22.64 -30.53
CA LEU A 15 -9.60 22.27 -31.91
C LEU A 15 -10.89 21.96 -32.69
N VAL A 16 -11.82 21.21 -32.09
CA VAL A 16 -13.13 20.89 -32.70
C VAL A 16 -13.97 22.17 -32.87
N ALA A 17 -14.00 23.05 -31.87
CA ALA A 17 -14.73 24.33 -31.96
C ALA A 17 -14.16 25.26 -33.04
N GLU A 18 -12.83 25.29 -33.17
CA GLU A 18 -12.16 26.08 -34.20
C GLU A 18 -12.41 25.51 -35.60
N ALA A 19 -12.45 24.18 -35.75
CA ALA A 19 -12.81 23.52 -37.00
C ALA A 19 -14.24 23.84 -37.42
N ALA A 20 -15.20 23.82 -36.48
CA ALA A 20 -16.58 24.23 -36.72
C ALA A 20 -16.67 25.69 -37.21
N THR A 21 -15.92 26.58 -36.57
CA THR A 21 -15.87 28.01 -36.93
C THR A 21 -15.30 28.23 -38.33
N LEU A 22 -14.25 27.50 -38.71
CA LEU A 22 -13.62 27.61 -40.02
C LEU A 22 -14.46 26.98 -41.14
N ALA A 23 -15.25 25.95 -40.81
CA ALA A 23 -16.21 25.33 -41.73
C ALA A 23 -17.52 26.14 -41.86
N ASP A 24 -17.67 27.24 -41.09
CA ASP A 24 -18.90 28.04 -40.97
C ASP A 24 -20.14 27.20 -40.56
N GLY A 25 -19.89 26.06 -39.93
CA GLY A 25 -20.90 25.02 -39.70
C GLY A 25 -20.72 24.38 -38.35
N TRP A 26 -20.61 23.05 -38.33
CA TRP A 26 -20.44 22.31 -37.10
C TRP A 26 -19.37 21.23 -37.23
N ALA A 27 -18.76 20.87 -36.11
CA ALA A 27 -17.79 19.79 -36.03
C ALA A 27 -17.98 18.99 -34.75
N ALA A 28 -17.73 17.70 -34.83
CA ALA A 28 -17.79 16.81 -33.70
C ALA A 28 -16.76 15.69 -33.81
N LEU A 29 -16.17 15.34 -32.67
CA LEU A 29 -15.31 14.17 -32.49
C LEU A 29 -16.14 13.10 -31.78
N VAL A 30 -16.27 11.94 -32.40
CA VAL A 30 -17.09 10.83 -31.93
C VAL A 30 -16.19 9.65 -31.60
N ASP A 31 -16.41 9.06 -30.43
CA ASP A 31 -15.86 7.77 -30.05
C ASP A 31 -16.93 6.70 -30.31
N PRO A 32 -16.63 5.61 -31.04
CA PRO A 32 -17.61 4.58 -31.38
C PRO A 32 -18.25 3.90 -30.16
N VAL A 33 -17.57 3.93 -29.01
CA VAL A 33 -17.99 3.31 -27.75
C VAL A 33 -18.67 4.32 -26.83
N ALA A 34 -18.17 5.56 -26.78
CA ALA A 34 -18.61 6.58 -25.82
C ALA A 34 -19.55 7.66 -26.41
N GLY A 35 -19.76 7.68 -27.72
CA GLY A 35 -20.56 8.71 -28.40
C GLY A 35 -19.78 10.00 -28.67
N ALA A 36 -20.47 11.14 -28.84
CA ALA A 36 -19.84 12.42 -29.14
C ALA A 36 -18.97 12.93 -27.96
N VAL A 37 -17.66 12.82 -28.09
CA VAL A 37 -16.66 13.27 -27.10
C VAL A 37 -16.61 14.80 -27.04
N HIS A 38 -16.60 15.44 -28.21
CA HIS A 38 -16.61 16.90 -28.36
C HIS A 38 -17.53 17.27 -29.51
N SER A 39 -18.39 18.28 -29.34
CA SER A 39 -19.24 18.78 -30.41
C SER A 39 -19.40 20.30 -30.32
N THR A 40 -19.41 20.96 -31.48
CA THR A 40 -19.66 22.40 -31.58
C THR A 40 -20.53 22.67 -32.80
N PRO A 41 -21.77 23.19 -32.62
CA PRO A 41 -22.45 23.36 -31.33
C PRO A 41 -22.78 22.01 -30.67
N ARG A 42 -23.09 22.02 -29.36
CA ARG A 42 -23.37 20.79 -28.60
C ARG A 42 -24.48 19.93 -29.20
N SER A 43 -25.48 20.56 -29.83
CA SER A 43 -26.62 19.94 -30.50
C SER A 43 -26.24 19.05 -31.69
N ALA A 44 -25.05 19.24 -32.29
CA ALA A 44 -24.59 18.46 -33.42
C ALA A 44 -24.15 17.03 -33.06
N GLY A 45 -24.00 16.71 -31.77
CA GLY A 45 -23.49 15.40 -31.31
C GLY A 45 -24.29 14.21 -31.84
N GLY A 46 -25.62 14.25 -31.73
CA GLY A 46 -26.47 13.12 -32.17
C GLY A 46 -26.53 12.93 -33.69
N GLU A 47 -26.26 13.97 -34.48
CA GLU A 47 -26.11 13.85 -35.93
C GLU A 47 -24.73 13.31 -36.30
N ALA A 48 -23.69 13.78 -35.62
CA ALA A 48 -22.34 13.28 -35.76
C ALA A 48 -22.20 11.80 -35.42
N GLU A 49 -22.85 11.32 -34.36
CA GLU A 49 -22.86 9.90 -33.98
C GLU A 49 -23.49 9.02 -35.07
N ARG A 50 -24.63 9.45 -35.62
CA ARG A 50 -25.28 8.76 -36.75
C ARG A 50 -24.39 8.73 -37.99
N ALA A 51 -23.72 9.83 -38.29
CA ALA A 51 -22.79 9.94 -39.42
C ALA A 51 -21.51 9.10 -39.22
N ALA A 52 -21.00 9.03 -38.00
CA ALA A 52 -19.84 8.20 -37.65
C ALA A 52 -20.16 6.70 -37.77
N ALA A 53 -21.37 6.28 -37.37
CA ALA A 53 -21.83 4.90 -37.51
C ALA A 53 -22.15 4.52 -38.97
N HIS A 54 -22.65 5.46 -39.77
CA HIS A 54 -23.05 5.23 -41.17
C HIS A 54 -22.50 6.31 -42.12
N PRO A 55 -21.19 6.30 -42.45
CA PRO A 55 -20.56 7.37 -43.23
C PRO A 55 -21.16 7.55 -44.63
N GLY A 56 -21.65 6.47 -45.23
CA GLY A 56 -22.28 6.49 -46.56
C GLY A 56 -23.69 7.09 -46.60
N ALA A 57 -24.35 7.27 -45.45
CA ALA A 57 -25.72 7.80 -45.38
C ALA A 57 -25.78 9.33 -45.36
N ALA A 58 -24.66 10.00 -45.11
CA ALA A 58 -24.59 11.45 -44.94
C ALA A 58 -23.63 12.09 -45.96
N ALA A 59 -23.99 12.03 -47.25
CA ALA A 59 -23.18 12.50 -48.38
C ALA A 59 -22.80 14.00 -48.33
N HIS A 60 -23.49 14.79 -47.49
CA HIS A 60 -23.21 16.21 -47.27
C HIS A 60 -22.22 16.46 -46.13
N LEU A 61 -21.83 15.44 -45.37
CA LEU A 61 -20.91 15.54 -44.23
C LEU A 61 -19.52 15.02 -44.61
N THR A 62 -18.49 15.67 -44.07
CA THR A 62 -17.12 15.18 -44.20
C THR A 62 -16.77 14.33 -42.98
N VAL A 63 -16.58 13.03 -43.20
CA VAL A 63 -16.27 12.06 -42.14
C VAL A 63 -14.82 11.57 -42.31
N HIS A 64 -13.98 11.79 -41.29
CA HIS A 64 -12.59 11.36 -41.29
C HIS A 64 -12.28 10.48 -40.07
N GLN A 65 -11.68 9.33 -40.34
CA GLN A 65 -11.13 8.46 -39.31
C GLN A 65 -9.85 9.09 -38.72
N VAL A 66 -9.84 9.29 -37.41
CA VAL A 66 -8.65 9.68 -36.64
C VAL A 66 -8.02 8.38 -36.17
N ALA A 67 -7.01 7.91 -36.89
CA ALA A 67 -6.33 6.66 -36.57
C ALA A 67 -5.54 6.77 -35.24
N ASP A 68 -6.24 6.50 -34.15
CA ASP A 68 -5.74 6.10 -32.83
C ASP A 68 -6.41 4.73 -32.52
N SER A 69 -5.82 3.98 -31.59
CA SER A 69 -6.22 2.69 -31.01
C SER A 69 -7.71 2.51 -30.68
N ASP A 70 -8.47 3.60 -30.49
CA ASP A 70 -9.92 3.57 -30.18
C ASP A 70 -10.85 3.96 -31.37
N GLY A 71 -10.32 4.21 -32.57
CA GLY A 71 -11.15 4.38 -33.79
C GLY A 71 -12.06 5.62 -33.80
N THR A 72 -11.61 6.73 -33.21
CA THR A 72 -12.39 7.96 -33.14
C THR A 72 -12.62 8.59 -34.53
N VAL A 73 -13.80 9.17 -34.71
CA VAL A 73 -14.29 9.70 -35.99
C VAL A 73 -14.53 11.20 -35.87
N LEU A 74 -13.87 11.99 -36.72
CA LEU A 74 -14.15 13.41 -36.87
C LEU A 74 -15.23 13.59 -37.93
N VAL A 75 -16.33 14.25 -37.56
CA VAL A 75 -17.43 14.61 -38.47
C VAL A 75 -17.50 16.13 -38.56
N ILE A 76 -17.50 16.67 -39.77
CA ILE A 76 -17.69 18.09 -40.05
C ILE A 76 -18.91 18.25 -40.95
N GLY A 77 -19.87 19.03 -40.48
CA GLY A 77 -21.04 19.44 -41.24
C GLY A 77 -20.84 20.83 -41.86
N PRO A 78 -21.22 21.00 -43.13
CA PRO A 78 -21.02 22.25 -43.84
C PRO A 78 -21.91 23.37 -43.30
N GLY A 79 -21.34 24.58 -43.33
CA GLY A 79 -22.01 25.85 -43.11
C GLY A 79 -22.64 26.46 -44.35
N ARG A 80 -22.76 27.80 -44.36
CA ARG A 80 -23.14 28.57 -45.58
C ARG A 80 -21.93 28.82 -46.52
N ALA A 81 -20.73 28.44 -46.11
CA ALA A 81 -19.49 28.61 -46.88
C ALA A 81 -19.34 27.58 -48.03
N PRO A 82 -18.53 27.87 -49.08
CA PRO A 82 -18.29 26.95 -50.19
C PRO A 82 -17.70 25.61 -49.75
N VAL A 83 -17.93 24.53 -50.51
CA VAL A 83 -17.57 23.13 -50.16
C VAL A 83 -16.05 22.86 -50.18
N ALA A 84 -15.27 23.60 -50.99
CA ALA A 84 -13.85 23.33 -51.25
C ALA A 84 -12.88 23.48 -50.04
N PRO A 85 -13.08 24.39 -49.06
CA PRO A 85 -12.24 24.50 -47.87
C PRO A 85 -12.58 23.46 -46.78
N ALA A 86 -13.77 22.85 -46.79
CA ALA A 86 -14.24 21.98 -45.71
C ALA A 86 -13.45 20.66 -45.61
N ALA A 87 -13.12 20.04 -46.75
CA ALA A 87 -12.30 18.84 -46.80
C ALA A 87 -10.86 19.09 -46.30
N LEU A 88 -10.28 20.25 -46.65
CA LEU A 88 -8.96 20.65 -46.17
C LEU A 88 -8.95 20.94 -44.66
N ILE A 89 -10.02 21.57 -44.14
CA ILE A 89 -10.19 21.80 -42.70
C ILE A 89 -10.34 20.46 -41.97
N ALA A 90 -11.15 19.54 -42.49
CA ALA A 90 -11.35 18.22 -41.91
C ALA A 90 -10.04 17.41 -41.87
N GLN A 91 -9.32 17.37 -42.99
CA GLN A 91 -8.02 16.69 -43.08
C GLN A 91 -6.99 17.29 -42.12
N ALA A 92 -6.82 18.62 -42.11
CA ALA A 92 -5.89 19.29 -41.21
C ALA A 92 -6.25 19.09 -39.73
N THR A 93 -7.54 19.08 -39.39
CA THR A 93 -8.02 18.83 -38.03
C THR A 93 -7.77 17.38 -37.62
N ALA A 94 -8.05 16.41 -38.50
CA ALA A 94 -7.77 15.00 -38.27
C ALA A 94 -6.26 14.75 -38.10
N ASP A 95 -5.40 15.36 -38.91
CA ASP A 95 -3.95 15.24 -38.80
C ASP A 95 -3.42 15.85 -37.48
N LEU A 96 -3.95 16.99 -37.05
CA LEU A 96 -3.60 17.58 -35.75
C LEU A 96 -4.09 16.72 -34.57
N LEU A 97 -5.28 16.10 -34.68
CA LEU A 97 -5.77 15.15 -33.69
C LEU A 97 -4.89 13.90 -33.63
N ARG A 98 -4.44 13.35 -34.76
CA ARG A 98 -3.48 12.23 -34.82
C ARG A 98 -2.15 12.60 -34.21
N VAL A 99 -1.60 13.79 -34.51
CA VAL A 99 -0.36 14.26 -33.89
C VAL A 99 -0.52 14.41 -32.38
N ARG A 100 -1.67 14.89 -31.89
CA ARG A 100 -1.97 14.97 -30.46
C ARG A 100 -2.09 13.58 -29.82
N ALA A 101 -2.80 12.65 -30.44
CA ALA A 101 -2.93 11.27 -29.98
C ALA A 101 -1.56 10.61 -29.89
N ARG A 102 -0.76 10.69 -30.96
CA ARG A 102 0.60 10.15 -31.00
C ARG A 102 1.52 10.80 -29.97
N ARG A 103 1.44 12.12 -29.77
CA ARG A 103 2.19 12.81 -28.71
C ARG A 103 1.73 12.37 -27.32
N ALA A 104 0.43 12.13 -27.12
CA ALA A 104 -0.09 11.60 -25.86
C ALA A 104 0.41 10.17 -25.60
N ASP A 105 0.48 9.33 -26.64
CA ASP A 105 1.06 7.99 -26.54
C ASP A 105 2.59 8.01 -26.33
N ASP A 106 3.32 8.92 -26.97
CA ASP A 106 4.76 9.07 -26.76
C ASP A 106 5.07 9.53 -25.33
N VAL A 107 4.29 10.49 -24.81
CA VAL A 107 4.37 10.94 -23.40
C VAL A 107 4.01 9.79 -22.46
N ARG A 108 2.93 9.06 -22.75
CA ARG A 108 2.51 7.87 -22.00
C ARG A 108 3.62 6.80 -21.96
N GLY A 109 4.20 6.50 -23.11
CA GLY A 109 5.28 5.52 -23.24
C GLY A 109 6.56 5.97 -22.51
N ALA A 110 6.89 7.26 -22.56
CA ALA A 110 7.99 7.83 -21.78
C ALA A 110 7.74 7.71 -20.28
N GLU A 111 6.53 7.98 -19.82
CA GLU A 111 6.14 7.88 -18.41
C GLU A 111 6.12 6.43 -17.91
N GLN A 112 5.66 5.48 -18.72
CA GLN A 112 5.75 4.05 -18.38
C GLN A 112 7.22 3.58 -18.25
N ARG A 113 8.10 4.05 -19.14
CA ARG A 113 9.55 3.79 -19.02
C ARG A 113 10.13 4.42 -17.75
N LEU A 114 9.70 5.64 -17.40
CA LEU A 114 10.09 6.30 -16.16
C LEU A 114 9.68 5.48 -14.93
N HIS A 115 8.42 5.06 -14.85
CA HIS A 115 7.91 4.22 -13.77
C HIS A 115 8.71 2.93 -13.62
N THR A 116 9.01 2.28 -14.75
CA THR A 116 9.82 1.05 -14.78
C THR A 116 11.25 1.30 -14.29
N ALA A 117 11.89 2.38 -14.73
CA ALA A 117 13.24 2.75 -14.31
C ALA A 117 13.31 3.05 -12.81
N VAL A 118 12.35 3.82 -12.30
CA VAL A 118 12.23 4.15 -10.87
C VAL A 118 12.00 2.89 -10.04
N LEU A 119 11.13 1.98 -10.47
CA LEU A 119 10.92 0.69 -9.79
C LEU A 119 12.22 -0.11 -9.69
N ARG A 120 13.03 -0.16 -10.75
CA ARG A 120 14.33 -0.85 -10.74
C ARG A 120 15.30 -0.22 -9.75
N LEU A 121 15.43 1.10 -9.75
CA LEU A 121 16.26 1.83 -8.79
C LEU A 121 15.85 1.55 -7.34
N LEU A 122 14.55 1.52 -7.05
CA LEU A 122 14.01 1.21 -5.73
C LEU A 122 14.31 -0.24 -5.31
N LYS A 123 14.16 -1.22 -6.23
CA LYS A 123 14.50 -2.63 -5.98
C LYS A 123 16.00 -2.82 -5.71
N GLU A 124 16.84 -2.05 -6.38
CA GLU A 124 18.31 -2.05 -6.21
C GLU A 124 18.78 -1.28 -4.95
N GLY A 125 17.85 -0.74 -4.15
CA GLY A 125 18.20 0.01 -2.93
C GLY A 125 18.81 1.38 -3.21
N ARG A 126 18.47 2.02 -4.34
CA ARG A 126 18.91 3.38 -4.72
C ARG A 126 17.76 4.40 -4.67
N PRO A 127 17.15 4.65 -3.49
CA PRO A 127 15.98 5.51 -3.37
C PRO A 127 16.28 6.99 -3.66
N GLU A 128 17.53 7.45 -3.48
CA GLU A 128 17.90 8.84 -3.74
C GLU A 128 17.88 9.16 -5.23
N LEU A 129 18.49 8.29 -6.05
CA LEU A 129 18.38 8.40 -7.52
C LEU A 129 16.94 8.27 -8.01
N ALA A 130 16.14 7.41 -7.37
CA ALA A 130 14.71 7.30 -7.70
C ALA A 130 13.95 8.59 -7.38
N ALA A 131 14.26 9.25 -6.25
CA ALA A 131 13.67 10.53 -5.87
C ALA A 131 14.09 11.66 -6.83
N ASP A 132 15.37 11.71 -7.22
CA ASP A 132 15.90 12.68 -8.20
C ASP A 132 15.18 12.54 -9.55
N VAL A 133 15.03 11.31 -10.05
CA VAL A 133 14.34 11.01 -11.30
C VAL A 133 12.86 11.39 -11.26
N LEU A 134 12.20 11.24 -10.10
CA LEU A 134 10.79 11.61 -9.93
C LEU A 134 10.59 13.11 -9.66
N GLY A 135 11.62 13.82 -9.20
CA GLY A 135 11.50 15.18 -8.68
C GLY A 135 10.57 15.27 -7.47
N ALA A 136 10.43 14.19 -6.69
CA ALA A 136 9.42 14.07 -5.62
C ALA A 136 10.05 13.72 -4.27
N ALA A 137 9.65 14.44 -3.21
CA ALA A 137 10.09 14.22 -1.83
C ALA A 137 9.33 13.06 -1.15
N ALA A 138 9.21 11.92 -1.82
CA ALA A 138 8.64 10.72 -1.22
C ALA A 138 9.60 10.16 -0.16
N THR A 139 9.05 9.71 0.97
CA THR A 139 9.84 9.13 2.08
C THR A 139 9.47 7.69 2.36
N HIS A 140 8.22 7.31 2.04
CA HIS A 140 7.71 5.96 2.24
C HIS A 140 7.02 5.46 0.97
N ALA A 141 6.94 4.15 0.83
CA ALA A 141 6.20 3.49 -0.23
C ALA A 141 5.28 2.39 0.34
N THR A 142 4.11 2.24 -0.27
CA THR A 142 3.29 1.02 -0.16
C THR A 142 3.38 0.28 -1.49
N VAL A 143 3.69 -1.02 -1.43
CA VAL A 143 3.90 -1.86 -2.61
C VAL A 143 2.74 -2.82 -2.76
N HIS A 144 2.16 -2.86 -3.96
CA HIS A 144 1.14 -3.84 -4.35
C HIS A 144 1.68 -4.64 -5.52
N ARG A 145 1.56 -5.97 -5.45
CA ARG A 145 1.96 -6.90 -6.50
C ARG A 145 0.77 -7.78 -6.83
N LEU A 146 0.33 -7.74 -8.09
CA LEU A 146 -0.81 -8.49 -8.59
C LEU A 146 -0.35 -9.47 -9.67
N THR A 147 -0.88 -10.69 -9.64
CA THR A 147 -0.62 -11.74 -10.63
C THR A 147 -1.92 -12.31 -11.18
N GLY A 148 -1.90 -12.77 -12.42
CA GLY A 148 -3.07 -13.36 -13.07
C GLY A 148 -3.01 -13.30 -14.59
N ARG A 149 -4.03 -13.83 -15.27
CA ARG A 149 -4.07 -13.91 -16.74
C ARG A 149 -4.36 -12.56 -17.40
N ALA A 150 -5.12 -11.69 -16.73
CA ALA A 150 -5.57 -10.40 -17.25
C ALA A 150 -4.65 -9.22 -16.86
N VAL A 151 -3.41 -9.48 -16.43
CA VAL A 151 -2.47 -8.47 -15.92
C VAL A 151 -2.25 -7.31 -16.89
N HIS A 152 -2.21 -7.56 -18.20
CA HIS A 152 -2.05 -6.52 -19.20
C HIS A 152 -3.31 -5.64 -19.35
N ALA A 153 -4.50 -6.23 -19.34
CA ALA A 153 -5.77 -5.49 -19.39
C ALA A 153 -5.99 -4.67 -18.11
N ALA A 154 -5.62 -5.23 -16.96
CA ALA A 154 -5.62 -4.54 -15.68
C ALA A 154 -4.64 -3.37 -15.66
N HIS A 155 -3.42 -3.55 -16.19
CA HIS A 155 -2.44 -2.47 -16.33
C HIS A 155 -2.99 -1.31 -17.15
N GLN A 156 -3.61 -1.57 -18.30
CA GLN A 156 -4.21 -0.53 -19.14
C GLN A 156 -5.36 0.19 -18.41
N THR A 157 -6.24 -0.57 -17.73
CA THR A 157 -7.36 0.00 -16.96
C THR A 157 -6.84 0.89 -15.83
N LEU A 158 -5.83 0.42 -15.09
CA LEU A 158 -5.24 1.16 -13.98
C LEU A 158 -4.51 2.41 -14.48
N TRP A 159 -3.75 2.32 -15.57
CA TRP A 159 -3.08 3.48 -16.18
C TRP A 159 -4.07 4.59 -16.58
N ARG A 160 -5.22 4.21 -17.15
CA ARG A 160 -6.31 5.16 -17.48
C ARG A 160 -6.94 5.77 -16.23
N ALA A 161 -7.22 4.95 -15.21
CA ALA A 161 -7.86 5.39 -13.97
C ALA A 161 -6.94 6.24 -13.08
N ALA A 162 -5.64 5.97 -13.12
CA ALA A 162 -4.63 6.59 -12.29
C ALA A 162 -4.27 8.01 -12.73
N GLN A 163 -4.43 8.33 -14.01
CA GLN A 163 -3.85 9.52 -14.64
C GLN A 163 -2.43 9.82 -14.11
N PRO A 164 -1.50 8.87 -14.32
CA PRO A 164 -0.16 8.96 -13.77
C PRO A 164 0.50 10.28 -14.22
N GLY A 165 1.22 10.90 -13.30
CA GLY A 165 1.70 12.29 -13.42
C GLY A 165 0.86 13.27 -12.59
N THR A 166 -0.38 12.93 -12.25
CA THR A 166 -1.18 13.63 -11.25
C THR A 166 -1.08 12.94 -9.88
N THR A 167 -1.20 13.71 -8.80
CA THR A 167 -1.23 13.13 -7.44
C THR A 167 -2.67 12.73 -7.12
N LEU A 168 -2.89 11.46 -6.78
CA LEU A 168 -4.19 11.02 -6.29
C LEU A 168 -4.22 11.26 -4.77
N GLY A 169 -4.94 12.30 -4.34
CA GLY A 169 -5.02 12.67 -2.93
C GLY A 169 -3.66 12.94 -2.29
N GLY A 170 -2.72 13.54 -3.04
CA GLY A 170 -1.35 13.85 -2.59
C GLY A 170 -0.33 12.72 -2.73
N THR A 171 -0.76 11.50 -3.10
CA THR A 171 0.11 10.34 -3.32
C THR A 171 0.46 10.20 -4.81
N ARG A 172 1.76 10.04 -5.12
CA ARG A 172 2.21 9.72 -6.48
C ARG A 172 2.21 8.21 -6.66
N MET A 173 1.65 7.72 -7.75
CA MET A 173 1.55 6.28 -8.02
C MET A 173 2.45 5.88 -9.19
N LEU A 174 3.29 4.88 -8.97
CA LEU A 174 3.98 4.16 -10.04
C LEU A 174 3.14 2.94 -10.40
N VAL A 175 2.98 2.72 -11.70
CA VAL A 175 2.27 1.57 -12.26
C VAL A 175 3.19 0.94 -13.29
N CYS A 176 3.54 -0.33 -13.10
CA CYS A 176 4.50 -1.01 -13.96
C CYS A 176 4.06 -2.45 -14.20
N LEU A 177 4.56 -3.03 -15.29
CA LEU A 177 4.66 -4.48 -15.43
C LEU A 177 6.09 -4.91 -15.08
N ASP A 178 6.24 -5.88 -14.17
CA ASP A 178 7.52 -6.51 -13.84
C ASP A 178 7.40 -8.01 -14.13
N GLY A 179 7.86 -8.42 -15.31
CA GLY A 179 7.63 -9.77 -15.81
C GLY A 179 6.13 -10.05 -16.01
N THR A 180 5.58 -10.99 -15.24
CA THR A 180 4.17 -11.39 -15.29
C THR A 180 3.30 -10.71 -14.23
N GLU A 181 3.86 -9.79 -13.46
CA GLU A 181 3.17 -9.12 -12.36
C GLU A 181 2.81 -7.67 -12.72
N LEU A 182 1.60 -7.24 -12.33
CA LEU A 182 1.23 -5.82 -12.27
C LEU A 182 1.66 -5.27 -10.91
N VAL A 183 2.53 -4.28 -10.95
CA VAL A 183 3.08 -3.61 -9.78
C VAL A 183 2.46 -2.24 -9.65
N VAL A 184 2.02 -1.92 -8.44
CA VAL A 184 1.57 -0.58 -8.09
C VAL A 184 2.34 -0.13 -6.85
N VAL A 185 3.05 0.99 -6.97
CA VAL A 185 3.77 1.60 -5.84
C VAL A 185 3.12 2.94 -5.54
N ALA A 186 2.58 3.09 -4.34
CA ALA A 186 2.11 4.39 -3.87
C ALA A 186 3.23 5.05 -3.06
N LEU A 187 3.69 6.20 -3.54
CA LEU A 187 4.77 6.98 -2.94
C LEU A 187 4.20 8.09 -2.07
N HIS A 188 4.59 8.08 -0.80
CA HIS A 188 4.06 8.96 0.24
C HIS A 188 5.11 10.01 0.60
N GLY A 189 4.74 11.29 0.43
CA GLY A 189 5.54 12.42 0.92
C GLY A 189 5.29 12.72 2.40
N ALA A 190 5.90 13.79 2.89
CA ALA A 190 5.63 14.31 4.24
C ALA A 190 4.21 14.90 4.38
N ALA A 191 3.64 15.39 3.27
CA ALA A 191 2.27 15.86 3.21
C ALA A 191 1.30 14.68 3.03
N HIS A 192 0.10 14.81 3.61
CA HIS A 192 -0.97 13.81 3.62
C HIS A 192 -1.26 13.23 2.24
N GLY A 193 -0.95 11.94 2.10
CA GLY A 193 -1.48 11.08 1.04
C GLY A 193 -2.59 10.20 1.59
N ASP A 194 -3.75 10.15 0.94
CA ASP A 194 -4.79 9.16 1.29
C ASP A 194 -4.38 7.75 0.80
N GLN A 195 -3.71 7.01 1.68
CA GLN A 195 -3.29 5.62 1.44
C GLN A 195 -4.49 4.69 1.13
N THR A 196 -5.69 5.08 1.55
CA THR A 196 -6.93 4.32 1.34
C THR A 196 -7.37 4.35 -0.12
N ALA A 197 -7.25 5.50 -0.78
CA ALA A 197 -7.71 5.68 -2.15
C ALA A 197 -6.95 4.76 -3.12
N VAL A 198 -5.62 4.73 -3.02
CA VAL A 198 -4.78 3.88 -3.87
C VAL A 198 -5.05 2.40 -3.60
N ARG A 199 -5.05 1.97 -2.33
CA ARG A 199 -5.35 0.56 -2.01
C ARG A 199 -6.72 0.14 -2.51
N SER A 200 -7.74 0.99 -2.36
CA SER A 200 -9.11 0.70 -2.81
C SER A 200 -9.20 0.60 -4.34
N LEU A 201 -8.49 1.47 -5.07
CA LEU A 201 -8.38 1.39 -6.52
C LEU A 201 -7.73 0.07 -6.96
N VAL A 202 -6.60 -0.28 -6.36
CA VAL A 202 -5.87 -1.53 -6.67
C VAL A 202 -6.74 -2.76 -6.34
N ALA A 203 -7.44 -2.77 -5.20
CA ALA A 203 -8.33 -3.85 -4.82
C ALA A 203 -9.49 -4.02 -5.81
N ARG A 204 -10.12 -2.92 -6.27
CA ARG A 204 -11.16 -2.98 -7.31
C ARG A 204 -10.64 -3.47 -8.66
N ILE A 205 -9.40 -3.12 -9.01
CA ILE A 205 -8.75 -3.61 -10.23
C ILE A 205 -8.47 -5.11 -10.11
N ALA A 206 -8.01 -5.57 -8.94
CA ALA A 206 -7.79 -6.99 -8.68
C ALA A 206 -9.10 -7.78 -8.82
N ASP A 207 -10.18 -7.33 -8.19
CA ASP A 207 -11.50 -7.95 -8.27
C ASP A 207 -12.04 -7.98 -9.70
N ARG A 208 -12.10 -6.83 -10.38
CA ARG A 208 -12.62 -6.71 -11.75
C ARG A 208 -11.89 -7.62 -12.75
N HIS A 209 -10.57 -7.76 -12.60
CA HIS A 209 -9.73 -8.53 -13.51
C HIS A 209 -9.36 -9.92 -12.97
N GLN A 210 -9.97 -10.33 -11.86
CA GLN A 210 -9.75 -11.64 -11.22
C GLN A 210 -8.25 -11.91 -11.00
N LEU A 211 -7.55 -10.92 -10.45
CA LEU A 211 -6.13 -11.02 -10.10
C LEU A 211 -5.97 -11.36 -8.63
N SER A 212 -4.97 -12.18 -8.32
CA SER A 212 -4.53 -12.43 -6.93
C SER A 212 -3.41 -11.47 -6.60
N GLY A 213 -3.43 -10.90 -5.41
CA GLY A 213 -2.48 -9.85 -5.06
C GLY A 213 -2.04 -9.82 -3.62
N GLY A 214 -0.84 -9.31 -3.40
CA GLY A 214 -0.33 -8.98 -2.08
C GLY A 214 0.06 -7.50 -1.98
N ALA A 215 -0.07 -6.94 -0.78
CA ALA A 215 0.25 -5.56 -0.48
C ALA A 215 1.10 -5.46 0.79
N ALA A 216 2.24 -4.78 0.73
CA ALA A 216 3.01 -4.43 1.92
C ALA A 216 2.52 -3.13 2.54
N ASP A 217 2.63 -3.07 3.86
CA ASP A 217 2.40 -1.85 4.64
C ASP A 217 3.41 -0.75 4.26
N PRO A 218 3.13 0.52 4.59
CA PRO A 218 4.08 1.61 4.37
C PRO A 218 5.46 1.29 4.98
N ALA A 219 6.49 1.42 4.16
CA ALA A 219 7.89 1.27 4.56
C ALA A 219 8.72 2.43 4.01
N PRO A 220 9.79 2.87 4.71
CA PRO A 220 10.76 3.82 4.16
C PRO A 220 11.32 3.38 2.81
N LEU A 221 11.67 4.33 1.94
CA LEU A 221 12.15 4.01 0.59
C LEU A 221 13.45 3.19 0.56
N ASP A 222 14.32 3.33 1.54
CA ASP A 222 15.54 2.50 1.67
C ASP A 222 15.25 1.06 2.14
N MET A 223 14.03 0.80 2.61
CA MET A 223 13.50 -0.53 2.94
C MET A 223 12.57 -1.09 1.86
N PHE A 224 12.53 -0.46 0.67
CA PHE A 224 11.63 -0.85 -0.42
C PHE A 224 11.79 -2.33 -0.83
N ALA A 225 13.01 -2.85 -0.88
CA ALA A 225 13.25 -4.26 -1.22
C ALA A 225 12.60 -5.23 -0.22
N THR A 226 12.55 -4.88 1.06
CA THR A 226 11.84 -5.66 2.08
C THR A 226 10.34 -5.59 1.87
N ALA A 227 9.78 -4.39 1.66
CA ALA A 227 8.36 -4.23 1.36
C ALA A 227 7.95 -4.96 0.05
N TRP A 228 8.82 -4.98 -0.95
CA TRP A 228 8.63 -5.73 -2.18
C TRP A 228 8.53 -7.25 -1.95
N ALA A 229 9.40 -7.79 -1.11
CA ALA A 229 9.38 -9.21 -0.73
C ALA A 229 8.13 -9.54 0.10
N GLU A 230 7.78 -8.71 1.08
CA GLU A 230 6.57 -8.83 1.90
C GLU A 230 5.29 -8.84 1.04
N ALA A 231 5.17 -7.93 0.06
CA ALA A 231 4.05 -7.88 -0.86
C ALA A 231 3.94 -9.15 -1.73
N GLY A 232 5.07 -9.72 -2.16
CA GLY A 232 5.07 -10.98 -2.90
C GLY A 232 4.64 -12.18 -2.06
N ALA A 233 5.18 -12.28 -0.84
CA ALA A 233 4.83 -13.33 0.10
C ALA A 233 3.31 -13.30 0.40
N ALA A 234 2.77 -12.11 0.67
CA ALA A 234 1.34 -11.92 0.90
C ALA A 234 0.45 -12.36 -0.28
N GLY A 235 0.96 -12.23 -1.52
CA GLY A 235 0.24 -12.63 -2.73
C GLY A 235 0.23 -14.13 -3.02
N THR A 236 1.19 -14.89 -2.47
CA THR A 236 1.39 -16.31 -2.81
C THR A 236 0.22 -17.22 -2.37
N GLY A 237 -0.60 -16.76 -1.42
CA GLY A 237 -1.82 -17.44 -0.96
C GLY A 237 -3.11 -16.65 -1.17
N ALA A 238 -3.07 -15.55 -1.93
CA ALA A 238 -4.23 -14.67 -2.06
C ALA A 238 -5.33 -15.28 -2.96
N THR A 239 -6.57 -15.25 -2.48
CA THR A 239 -7.75 -15.63 -3.26
C THR A 239 -7.83 -14.80 -4.54
N VAL A 240 -8.29 -15.42 -5.62
CA VAL A 240 -8.50 -14.75 -6.92
C VAL A 240 -9.46 -13.57 -6.73
N GLY A 241 -9.11 -12.42 -7.30
CA GLY A 241 -9.86 -11.17 -7.16
C GLY A 241 -9.55 -10.40 -5.87
N CYS A 242 -8.69 -10.90 -5.00
CA CYS A 242 -8.41 -10.30 -3.69
C CYS A 242 -6.98 -9.76 -3.56
N LEU A 243 -6.85 -8.71 -2.74
CA LEU A 243 -5.58 -8.10 -2.37
C LEU A 243 -5.28 -8.35 -0.88
N SER A 244 -4.48 -9.38 -0.60
CA SER A 244 -4.00 -9.72 0.73
C SER A 244 -3.01 -8.68 1.24
N ALA A 245 -3.10 -8.28 2.50
CA ALA A 245 -2.07 -7.44 3.12
C ALA A 245 -0.97 -8.35 3.70
N ALA A 246 0.30 -7.92 3.66
CA ALA A 246 1.41 -8.60 4.33
C ALA A 246 1.25 -8.59 5.86
N GLY A 247 0.52 -7.61 6.39
CA GLY A 247 0.05 -7.61 7.76
C GLY A 247 -1.22 -8.44 8.00
N GLY A 248 -1.89 -8.95 6.96
CA GLY A 248 -3.19 -9.64 7.00
C GLY A 248 -4.37 -8.79 7.49
N LEU A 249 -4.11 -7.77 8.31
CA LEU A 249 -5.11 -7.02 9.08
C LEU A 249 -6.01 -6.13 8.23
N GLY A 250 -5.65 -5.81 6.99
CA GLY A 250 -6.56 -5.19 6.02
C GLY A 250 -7.33 -3.97 6.57
N ALA A 251 -8.66 -4.07 6.65
CA ALA A 251 -9.53 -3.03 7.20
C ALA A 251 -9.50 -2.94 8.74
N HIS A 252 -9.03 -3.98 9.43
CA HIS A 252 -8.92 -4.06 10.88
C HIS A 252 -7.56 -3.53 11.42
N GLY A 253 -6.66 -3.11 10.54
CA GLY A 253 -5.35 -2.58 10.94
C GLY A 253 -5.45 -1.28 11.73
N LEU A 254 -4.60 -1.15 12.74
CA LEU A 254 -4.52 -0.01 13.65
C LEU A 254 -4.34 1.33 12.91
N LEU A 255 -3.60 1.33 11.80
CA LEU A 255 -3.39 2.52 10.96
C LEU A 255 -4.69 3.09 10.37
N ARG A 256 -5.80 2.35 10.39
CA ARG A 256 -7.13 2.82 9.97
C ARG A 256 -7.85 3.62 11.05
N VAL A 257 -7.57 3.32 12.31
CA VAL A 257 -8.26 3.92 13.46
C VAL A 257 -7.44 5.05 14.08
N VAL A 258 -6.11 4.97 14.00
CA VAL A 258 -5.23 6.03 14.48
C VAL A 258 -5.22 7.21 13.50
N PRO A 259 -5.54 8.44 13.94
CA PRO A 259 -5.42 9.62 13.10
C PRO A 259 -3.98 9.80 12.62
N ALA A 260 -3.79 9.94 11.29
CA ALA A 260 -2.47 10.00 10.67
C ALA A 260 -1.57 11.09 11.29
N GLU A 261 -2.14 12.23 11.66
CA GLU A 261 -1.40 13.34 12.29
C GLU A 261 -0.90 13.03 13.68
N ARG A 262 -1.74 12.36 14.48
CA ARG A 262 -1.35 11.90 15.81
C ARG A 262 -0.24 10.87 15.72
N LEU A 263 -0.35 9.93 14.77
CA LEU A 263 0.70 8.94 14.51
C LEU A 263 2.02 9.61 14.11
N ARG A 264 2.00 10.56 13.17
CA ARG A 264 3.20 11.27 12.73
C ARG A 264 3.83 12.08 13.86
N ALA A 265 3.05 12.86 14.59
CA ALA A 265 3.54 13.68 15.69
C ALA A 265 4.18 12.81 16.77
N TRP A 266 3.49 11.75 17.20
CA TRP A 266 4.00 10.81 18.18
C TRP A 266 5.26 10.09 17.69
N ALA A 267 5.25 9.51 16.48
CA ALA A 267 6.40 8.82 15.92
C ALA A 267 7.62 9.74 15.79
N ALA A 268 7.42 10.99 15.39
CA ALA A 268 8.48 11.98 15.27
C ALA A 268 9.12 12.32 16.63
N THR A 269 8.34 12.34 17.72
CA THR A 269 8.87 12.53 19.08
C THR A 269 9.63 11.30 19.60
N VAL A 270 9.13 10.09 19.34
CA VAL A 270 9.75 8.81 19.77
C VAL A 270 11.05 8.55 19.01
N LEU A 271 11.04 8.70 17.69
CA LEU A 271 12.19 8.37 16.83
C LEU A 271 13.20 9.52 16.74
N ARG A 272 12.92 10.68 17.36
CA ARG A 272 13.79 11.87 17.35
C ARG A 272 15.26 11.58 17.70
N PRO A 273 15.58 10.77 18.73
CA PRO A 273 16.97 10.52 19.11
C PRO A 273 17.76 9.70 18.08
N LEU A 274 17.06 9.08 17.12
CA LEU A 274 17.66 8.14 16.17
C LEU A 274 17.95 8.82 14.84
N ASP A 275 19.19 8.70 14.39
CA ASP A 275 19.59 8.96 13.02
C ASP A 275 19.01 7.90 12.05
N ARG A 276 19.22 8.14 10.75
CA ARG A 276 18.71 7.29 9.67
C ARG A 276 19.23 5.84 9.79
N ASP A 277 20.52 5.65 10.08
CA ASP A 277 21.14 4.32 10.16
C ASP A 277 20.59 3.48 11.31
N ARG A 278 20.37 4.11 12.47
CA ARG A 278 19.77 3.46 13.64
C ARG A 278 18.30 3.12 13.39
N ARG A 279 17.52 4.00 12.75
CA ARG A 279 16.13 3.70 12.36
C ARG A 279 16.06 2.52 11.39
N ARG A 280 16.90 2.53 10.36
CA ARG A 280 16.99 1.44 9.38
C ARG A 280 17.38 0.11 10.04
N THR A 281 18.37 0.16 10.95
CA THR A 281 18.80 -1.03 11.70
C THR A 281 17.69 -1.57 12.60
N LEU A 282 17.00 -0.68 13.31
CA LEU A 282 15.89 -1.03 14.20
C LEU A 282 14.73 -1.66 13.42
N GLU A 283 14.36 -1.08 12.29
CA GLU A 283 13.28 -1.57 11.45
C GLU A 283 13.58 -2.94 10.84
N ALA A 284 14.77 -3.12 10.25
CA ALA A 284 15.19 -4.40 9.69
C ALA A 284 15.19 -5.52 10.75
N TRP A 285 15.64 -5.21 11.96
CA TRP A 285 15.61 -6.15 13.08
C TRP A 285 14.19 -6.44 13.59
N LEU A 286 13.31 -5.44 13.72
CA LEU A 286 11.93 -5.65 14.15
C LEU A 286 11.13 -6.48 13.13
N ARG A 287 11.29 -6.21 11.83
CA ARG A 287 10.60 -6.93 10.75
C ARG A 287 11.08 -8.37 10.60
N SER A 288 12.39 -8.60 10.70
CA SER A 288 12.96 -9.94 10.56
C SER A 288 12.94 -10.77 11.85
N GLY A 289 12.82 -10.12 13.01
CA GLY A 289 12.81 -10.75 14.33
C GLY A 289 14.16 -11.29 14.80
N SER A 290 15.25 -11.09 14.04
CA SER A 290 16.58 -11.59 14.40
C SER A 290 17.71 -10.69 13.88
N VAL A 291 18.85 -10.73 14.57
CA VAL A 291 20.06 -10.01 14.13
C VAL A 291 20.66 -10.69 12.89
N GLN A 292 20.61 -12.02 12.85
CA GLN A 292 21.15 -12.87 11.80
C GLN A 292 20.48 -12.58 10.45
N THR A 293 19.16 -12.36 10.45
CA THR A 293 18.39 -12.04 9.24
C THR A 293 18.49 -10.56 8.88
N ALA A 294 18.61 -9.67 9.87
CA ALA A 294 18.71 -8.23 9.63
C ALA A 294 20.07 -7.80 9.03
N ALA A 295 21.17 -8.45 9.43
CA ALA A 295 22.53 -8.09 9.01
C ALA A 295 22.72 -8.11 7.48
N PRO A 296 22.36 -9.20 6.76
CA PRO A 296 22.45 -9.23 5.30
C PRO A 296 21.57 -8.18 4.61
N ALA A 297 20.37 -7.89 5.14
CA ALA A 297 19.47 -6.89 4.58
C ALA A 297 20.01 -5.44 4.69
N LEU A 298 20.96 -5.23 5.61
CA LEU A 298 21.60 -3.95 5.87
C LEU A 298 23.01 -3.86 5.28
N ASP A 299 23.53 -4.95 4.69
CA ASP A 299 24.91 -5.10 4.22
C ASP A 299 25.95 -4.76 5.31
N VAL A 300 25.75 -5.29 6.53
CA VAL A 300 26.66 -5.11 7.67
C VAL A 300 26.82 -6.40 8.47
N SER A 301 27.84 -6.44 9.35
CA SER A 301 28.02 -7.58 10.27
C SER A 301 26.95 -7.63 11.37
N GLU A 302 26.67 -8.84 11.88
CA GLU A 302 25.82 -9.03 13.06
C GLU A 302 26.32 -8.24 14.29
N GLY A 303 27.65 -8.12 14.45
CA GLY A 303 28.27 -7.35 15.52
C GLY A 303 27.91 -5.87 15.44
N THR A 304 27.92 -5.31 14.23
CA THR A 304 27.51 -3.93 13.94
C THR A 304 26.03 -3.71 14.29
N VAL A 305 25.15 -4.65 13.90
CA VAL A 305 23.72 -4.59 14.25
C VAL A 305 23.54 -4.58 15.77
N ARG A 306 24.19 -5.50 16.50
CA ARG A 306 24.10 -5.55 17.98
C ARG A 306 24.61 -4.27 18.64
N ALA A 307 25.73 -3.71 18.15
CA ALA A 307 26.26 -2.45 18.67
C ALA A 307 25.28 -1.28 18.45
N ARG A 308 24.70 -1.17 17.24
CA ARG A 308 23.69 -0.16 16.93
C ARG A 308 22.41 -0.32 17.74
N LEU A 309 21.93 -1.55 17.95
CA LEU A 309 20.76 -1.82 18.79
C LEU A 309 21.01 -1.46 20.26
N ARG A 310 22.19 -1.77 20.82
CA ARG A 310 22.57 -1.34 22.17
C ARG A 310 22.59 0.20 22.31
N GLY A 311 23.18 0.89 21.34
CA GLY A 311 23.16 2.36 21.31
C GLY A 311 21.74 2.92 21.16
N THR A 312 20.90 2.26 20.37
CA THR A 312 19.48 2.64 20.17
C THR A 312 18.68 2.49 21.47
N ALA A 313 18.86 1.38 22.21
CA ALA A 313 18.23 1.16 23.51
C ALA A 313 18.59 2.28 24.50
N ALA A 314 19.87 2.67 24.55
CA ALA A 314 20.35 3.75 25.40
C ALA A 314 19.75 5.12 25.02
N LEU A 315 19.69 5.45 23.72
CA LEU A 315 19.14 6.72 23.23
C LEU A 315 17.64 6.85 23.47
N LEU A 316 16.89 5.74 23.36
CA LEU A 316 15.45 5.71 23.62
C LEU A 316 15.11 5.56 25.10
N ALA A 317 16.10 5.26 25.95
CA ALA A 317 15.92 4.84 27.34
C ALA A 317 14.84 3.74 27.47
N ALA A 318 14.89 2.74 26.58
CA ALA A 318 13.86 1.71 26.44
C ALA A 318 14.47 0.32 26.36
N ASP A 319 13.78 -0.66 26.95
CA ASP A 319 14.12 -2.08 26.83
C ASP A 319 13.64 -2.63 25.49
N LEU A 320 14.57 -2.83 24.55
CA LEU A 320 14.27 -3.40 23.24
C LEU A 320 13.87 -4.88 23.31
N ASP A 321 14.11 -5.59 24.40
CA ASP A 321 13.62 -6.97 24.57
C ASP A 321 12.14 -7.02 25.00
N HIS A 322 11.56 -5.88 25.43
CA HIS A 322 10.16 -5.81 25.83
C HIS A 322 9.20 -5.83 24.61
N PRO A 323 8.24 -6.78 24.54
CA PRO A 323 7.40 -6.97 23.36
C PRO A 323 6.51 -5.76 23.04
N THR A 324 5.97 -5.08 24.06
CA THR A 324 5.19 -3.85 23.85
C THR A 324 6.05 -2.72 23.27
N VAL A 325 7.30 -2.59 23.71
CA VAL A 325 8.24 -1.59 23.19
C VAL A 325 8.56 -1.88 21.73
N GLN A 326 8.81 -3.15 21.37
CA GLN A 326 9.01 -3.56 19.99
C GLN A 326 7.79 -3.24 19.11
N ALA A 327 6.58 -3.53 19.59
CA ALA A 327 5.35 -3.26 18.85
C ALA A 327 5.09 -1.77 18.65
N GLN A 328 5.31 -0.95 19.68
CA GLN A 328 5.23 0.51 19.59
C GLN A 328 6.27 1.09 18.62
N LEU A 329 7.51 0.59 18.67
CA LEU A 329 8.56 1.03 17.76
C LEU A 329 8.26 0.66 16.30
N LEU A 330 7.74 -0.55 16.05
CA LEU A 330 7.35 -0.95 14.70
C LEU A 330 6.18 -0.10 14.18
N LEU A 331 5.23 0.27 15.05
CA LEU A 331 4.18 1.23 14.71
C LEU A 331 4.75 2.62 14.38
N ALA A 332 5.68 3.13 15.19
CA ALA A 332 6.32 4.42 14.97
C ALA A 332 7.08 4.47 13.63
N LEU A 333 7.78 3.40 13.27
CA LEU A 333 8.55 3.29 12.02
C LEU A 333 7.67 3.21 10.77
N ARG A 334 6.37 2.91 10.91
CA ARG A 334 5.39 2.93 9.79
C ARG A 334 4.82 4.32 9.55
N ALA A 335 5.06 5.28 10.45
CA ALA A 335 4.60 6.65 10.28
C ALA A 335 5.40 7.35 9.16
N PRO A 336 4.73 8.03 8.21
CA PRO A 336 5.42 8.86 7.25
C PRO A 336 6.32 9.89 7.95
N ALA A 337 7.44 10.24 7.32
CA ALA A 337 8.37 11.19 7.90
C ALA A 337 7.67 12.55 8.13
N ALA A 338 7.66 13.01 9.37
CA ALA A 338 7.16 14.34 9.71
C ALA A 338 8.31 15.36 9.65
N PRO A 339 8.04 16.62 9.26
CA PRO A 339 8.97 17.71 9.53
C PRO A 339 9.23 17.79 11.05
N ARG A 340 10.49 18.08 11.41
CA ARG A 340 11.00 17.99 12.79
C ARG A 340 10.12 18.77 13.77
N PRO A 341 9.42 18.11 14.73
CA PRO A 341 8.60 18.80 15.73
C PRO A 341 9.46 19.44 16.85
N ALA A 342 8.87 20.39 17.57
CA ALA A 342 9.53 21.16 18.63
C ALA A 342 9.84 20.34 19.91
N ALA A 343 11.01 20.66 20.48
CA ALA A 343 11.57 20.48 21.83
C ALA A 343 11.46 19.15 22.62
N ALA A 344 10.36 18.38 22.63
CA ALA A 344 10.21 17.25 23.57
C ALA A 344 10.40 15.85 22.93
N THR A 345 11.17 14.96 23.58
CA THR A 345 11.19 13.52 23.25
C THR A 345 10.08 12.83 24.06
N ALA A 346 9.19 12.10 23.40
CA ALA A 346 8.26 11.21 24.09
C ALA A 346 8.97 9.93 24.51
N ARG A 347 8.68 9.45 25.73
CA ARG A 347 9.20 8.17 26.21
C ARG A 347 8.22 7.05 25.87
N LEU A 348 8.76 5.90 25.48
CA LEU A 348 7.97 4.68 25.33
C LEU A 348 7.52 4.20 26.71
N ARG A 349 6.25 3.83 26.80
CA ARG A 349 5.58 3.43 28.04
C ARG A 349 4.97 2.05 27.84
N PRO A 350 5.66 0.97 28.21
CA PRO A 350 5.15 -0.39 28.00
C PRO A 350 3.84 -0.68 28.74
N GLU A 351 3.56 0.04 29.82
CA GLU A 351 2.32 0.00 30.59
C GLU A 351 1.11 0.60 29.87
N LEU A 352 1.34 1.37 28.80
CA LEU A 352 0.31 1.94 27.94
C LEU A 352 0.52 1.45 26.51
N PRO A 353 -0.01 0.27 26.11
CA PRO A 353 0.20 -0.30 24.78
C PRO A 353 -0.10 0.70 23.66
N LEU A 354 -1.24 1.40 23.77
CA LEU A 354 -1.63 2.50 22.91
C LEU A 354 -1.74 3.80 23.72
N PRO A 355 -0.72 4.68 23.66
CA PRO A 355 -0.75 5.96 24.35
C PRO A 355 -1.90 6.87 23.88
N ALA A 356 -2.43 7.70 24.77
CA ALA A 356 -3.55 8.60 24.48
C ALA A 356 -3.21 9.66 23.42
N GLU A 357 -1.93 9.94 23.22
CA GLU A 357 -1.41 10.80 22.15
C GLU A 357 -1.69 10.22 20.76
N LEU A 358 -1.82 8.89 20.63
CA LEU A 358 -2.13 8.21 19.37
C LEU A 358 -3.65 8.13 19.14
N ILE A 359 -4.38 7.59 20.10
CA ILE A 359 -5.79 7.23 19.96
C ILE A 359 -6.48 7.34 21.32
N HIS A 360 -7.76 7.76 21.33
CA HIS A 360 -8.53 7.80 22.56
C HIS A 360 -8.72 6.38 23.12
N ALA A 361 -8.63 6.23 24.45
CA ALA A 361 -8.67 4.93 25.11
C ALA A 361 -9.92 4.10 24.77
N GLU A 362 -11.06 4.77 24.57
CA GLU A 362 -12.31 4.11 24.18
C GLU A 362 -12.27 3.58 22.74
N ASP A 363 -11.72 4.34 21.81
CA ASP A 363 -11.56 3.91 20.42
C ASP A 363 -10.53 2.79 20.30
N ALA A 364 -9.46 2.86 21.10
CA ALA A 364 -8.46 1.80 21.21
C ALA A 364 -9.07 0.49 21.72
N ARG A 365 -9.88 0.55 22.79
CA ARG A 365 -10.60 -0.62 23.32
C ARG A 365 -11.60 -1.17 22.31
N ARG A 366 -12.38 -0.31 21.65
CA ARG A 366 -13.35 -0.74 20.63
C ARG A 366 -12.67 -1.43 19.46
N TRP A 367 -11.58 -0.87 18.97
CA TRP A 367 -10.76 -1.47 17.90
C TRP A 367 -10.24 -2.85 18.32
N ALA A 368 -9.57 -2.93 19.48
CA ALA A 368 -8.99 -4.16 19.96
C ALA A 368 -10.04 -5.25 20.24
N ALA A 369 -11.18 -4.88 20.83
CA ALA A 369 -12.31 -5.78 21.07
C ALA A 369 -12.90 -6.29 19.74
N THR A 370 -13.02 -5.43 18.73
CA THR A 370 -13.53 -5.82 17.40
C THR A 370 -12.57 -6.78 16.71
N LEU A 371 -11.26 -6.49 16.73
CA LEU A 371 -10.24 -7.34 16.11
C LEU A 371 -10.18 -8.73 16.77
N LEU A 372 -10.33 -8.80 18.10
CA LEU A 372 -10.19 -10.03 18.86
C LEU A 372 -11.53 -10.73 19.14
N ALA A 373 -12.65 -10.19 18.67
CA ALA A 373 -13.99 -10.76 18.86
C ALA A 373 -14.13 -12.23 18.41
N PRO A 374 -13.47 -12.69 17.32
CA PRO A 374 -13.53 -14.09 16.91
C PRO A 374 -12.83 -15.07 17.88
N LEU A 375 -12.02 -14.58 18.83
CA LEU A 375 -11.25 -15.43 19.73
C LEU A 375 -11.94 -15.66 21.08
N ASP A 376 -12.12 -16.93 21.41
CA ASP A 376 -12.47 -17.36 22.77
C ASP A 376 -11.36 -17.01 23.78
N THR A 377 -11.68 -17.07 25.08
CA THR A 377 -10.75 -16.73 26.17
C THR A 377 -9.48 -17.59 26.15
N ARG A 378 -9.59 -18.88 25.81
CA ARG A 378 -8.45 -19.81 25.75
C ARG A 378 -7.46 -19.38 24.67
N LEU A 379 -7.95 -19.14 23.45
CA LEU A 379 -7.17 -18.71 22.31
C LEU A 379 -6.53 -17.35 22.56
N ARG A 380 -7.26 -16.43 23.21
CA ARG A 380 -6.74 -15.11 23.60
C ARG A 380 -5.59 -15.20 24.60
N ILE A 381 -5.71 -16.00 25.66
CA ILE A 381 -4.64 -16.22 26.64
C ILE A 381 -3.42 -16.87 25.98
N ALA A 382 -3.63 -17.88 25.13
CA ALA A 382 -2.56 -18.55 24.42
C ALA A 382 -1.81 -17.61 23.45
N LEU A 383 -2.57 -16.82 22.67
CA LEU A 383 -2.04 -15.79 21.78
C LEU A 383 -1.25 -14.74 22.58
N ARG A 384 -1.80 -14.24 23.68
CA ARG A 384 -1.11 -13.27 24.57
C ARG A 384 0.23 -13.80 25.04
N CYS A 385 0.25 -15.01 25.59
CA CYS A 385 1.48 -15.61 26.10
C CYS A 385 2.53 -15.79 24.99
N TRP A 386 2.10 -16.26 23.81
CA TRP A 386 2.97 -16.42 22.66
C TRP A 386 3.55 -15.10 22.14
N LEU A 387 2.74 -14.04 22.07
CA LEU A 387 3.16 -12.71 21.65
C LEU A 387 4.13 -12.07 22.66
N ARG A 388 3.89 -12.24 23.97
CA ARG A 388 4.84 -11.84 25.03
C ARG A 388 6.19 -12.54 24.92
N ARG A 389 6.23 -13.72 24.31
CA ARG A 389 7.46 -14.46 23.97
C ARG A 389 7.95 -14.21 22.54
N ARG A 390 7.53 -13.10 21.92
CA ARG A 390 7.99 -12.62 20.59
C ARG A 390 7.74 -13.65 19.47
N GLY A 391 6.66 -14.41 19.59
CA GLY A 391 6.32 -15.43 18.61
C GLY A 391 7.11 -16.74 18.74
N ARG A 392 7.89 -16.93 19.81
CA ARG A 392 8.64 -18.17 20.04
C ARG A 392 7.74 -19.22 20.71
N THR A 393 7.41 -20.27 19.98
CA THR A 393 6.48 -21.34 20.44
C THR A 393 7.02 -22.13 21.63
N ALA A 394 8.31 -22.46 21.64
CA ALA A 394 8.91 -23.26 22.72
C ALA A 394 8.80 -22.62 24.12
N PRO A 395 9.23 -21.36 24.35
CA PRO A 395 9.09 -20.72 25.67
C PRO A 395 7.63 -20.45 26.04
N ALA A 396 6.77 -20.10 25.08
CA ALA A 396 5.35 -19.88 25.34
C ALA A 396 4.64 -21.17 25.75
N ALA A 397 4.91 -22.30 25.08
CA ALA A 397 4.35 -23.59 25.44
C ALA A 397 4.78 -24.02 26.85
N ALA A 398 6.05 -23.78 27.21
CA ALA A 398 6.55 -24.07 28.55
C ALA A 398 5.84 -23.22 29.63
N GLU A 399 5.62 -21.94 29.39
CA GLU A 399 4.89 -21.05 30.31
C GLU A 399 3.41 -21.43 30.46
N LEU A 400 2.77 -21.87 29.37
CA LEU A 400 1.39 -22.33 29.37
C LEU A 400 1.25 -23.76 29.94
N GLY A 401 2.34 -24.47 30.20
CA GLY A 401 2.31 -25.89 30.59
C GLY A 401 1.77 -26.82 29.50
N LEU A 402 1.95 -26.45 28.22
CA LEU A 402 1.46 -27.18 27.06
C LEU A 402 2.60 -27.85 26.28
N HIS A 403 2.27 -28.89 25.54
CA HIS A 403 3.17 -29.39 24.51
C HIS A 403 3.24 -28.41 23.33
N ARG A 404 4.39 -28.31 22.66
CA ARG A 404 4.61 -27.38 21.54
C ARG A 404 3.60 -27.58 20.41
N SER A 405 3.27 -28.84 20.08
CA SER A 405 2.29 -29.14 19.03
C SER A 405 0.87 -28.67 19.38
N THR A 406 0.48 -28.73 20.66
CA THR A 406 -0.81 -28.23 21.12
C THR A 406 -0.90 -26.72 20.97
N LEU A 407 0.15 -26.00 21.38
CA LEU A 407 0.20 -24.54 21.18
C LEU A 407 0.19 -24.19 19.68
N THR A 408 0.94 -24.91 18.85
CA THR A 408 0.90 -24.69 17.39
C THR A 408 -0.51 -24.88 16.83
N ALA A 409 -1.23 -25.92 17.24
CA ALA A 409 -2.61 -26.15 16.80
C ALA A 409 -3.54 -24.99 17.21
N TRP A 410 -3.42 -24.49 18.44
CA TRP A 410 -4.19 -23.33 18.90
C TRP A 410 -3.81 -22.05 18.16
N LEU A 411 -2.54 -21.82 17.84
CA LEU A 411 -2.12 -20.67 17.05
C LEU A 411 -2.63 -20.76 15.60
N THR A 412 -2.68 -21.96 15.02
CA THR A 412 -3.35 -22.19 13.72
C THR A 412 -4.84 -21.91 13.80
N GLU A 413 -5.50 -22.29 14.89
CA GLU A 413 -6.91 -21.96 15.17
C GLU A 413 -7.11 -20.44 15.27
N CYS A 414 -6.23 -19.72 15.99
CA CYS A 414 -6.23 -18.26 16.04
C CYS A 414 -6.09 -17.63 14.65
N GLY A 415 -5.10 -18.09 13.86
CA GLY A 415 -4.87 -17.57 12.51
C GLY A 415 -6.08 -17.75 11.61
N LYS A 416 -6.78 -18.89 11.69
CA LYS A 416 -8.01 -19.13 10.93
C LYS A 416 -9.19 -18.28 11.41
N ALA A 417 -9.38 -18.16 12.72
CA ALA A 417 -10.49 -17.39 13.29
C ALA A 417 -10.36 -15.89 13.00
N LEU A 418 -9.13 -15.38 12.93
CA LEU A 418 -8.84 -13.99 12.60
C LEU A 418 -8.67 -13.74 11.09
N ASP A 419 -8.57 -14.80 10.28
CA ASP A 419 -8.13 -14.73 8.88
C ASP A 419 -6.78 -14.00 8.70
N LEU A 420 -5.80 -14.34 9.56
CA LEU A 420 -4.49 -13.69 9.61
C LEU A 420 -3.32 -14.68 9.54
N GLU A 421 -2.26 -14.25 8.85
CA GLU A 421 -0.97 -14.91 8.87
C GLU A 421 -0.11 -14.44 10.06
N LEU A 422 0.05 -15.29 11.07
CA LEU A 422 0.80 -14.94 12.30
C LEU A 422 2.33 -14.92 12.12
N SER A 423 2.84 -15.28 10.92
CA SER A 423 4.27 -15.26 10.58
C SER A 423 4.83 -13.84 10.42
N SER A 424 3.97 -12.87 10.09
CA SER A 424 4.35 -11.48 9.88
C SER A 424 4.62 -10.75 11.19
N ALA A 425 5.78 -10.09 11.29
CA ALA A 425 6.16 -9.33 12.48
C ALA A 425 5.23 -8.12 12.71
N THR A 426 4.78 -7.48 11.64
CA THR A 426 3.84 -6.36 11.68
C THR A 426 2.48 -6.80 12.23
N THR A 427 1.96 -7.94 11.76
CA THR A 427 0.72 -8.53 12.30
C THR A 427 0.85 -8.84 13.77
N ARG A 428 1.95 -9.49 14.19
CA ARG A 428 2.18 -9.80 15.60
C ARG A 428 2.27 -8.56 16.47
N ALA A 429 2.92 -7.49 16.00
CA ALA A 429 3.01 -6.24 16.73
C ALA A 429 1.62 -5.63 16.97
N GLU A 430 0.79 -5.53 15.94
CA GLU A 430 -0.57 -4.99 16.09
C GLU A 430 -1.45 -5.89 16.97
N LEU A 431 -1.38 -7.22 16.80
CA LEU A 431 -2.08 -8.16 17.68
C LEU A 431 -1.62 -8.04 19.13
N HIS A 432 -0.32 -7.82 19.37
CA HIS A 432 0.22 -7.61 20.71
C HIS A 432 -0.36 -6.34 21.34
N LEU A 433 -0.42 -5.25 20.58
CA LEU A 433 -1.04 -4.00 21.03
C LEU A 433 -2.54 -4.20 21.33
N ALA A 434 -3.27 -4.91 20.47
CA ALA A 434 -4.69 -5.19 20.68
C ALA A 434 -4.91 -6.01 21.96
N VAL A 435 -4.20 -7.13 22.10
CA VAL A 435 -4.36 -8.04 23.23
C VAL A 435 -4.02 -7.36 24.55
N GLU A 436 -2.93 -6.60 24.63
CA GLU A 436 -2.58 -5.87 25.86
C GLU A 436 -3.51 -4.68 26.14
N THR A 437 -4.20 -4.13 25.13
CA THR A 437 -5.18 -3.03 25.32
C THR A 437 -6.46 -3.49 26.01
N ILE A 438 -6.92 -4.72 25.75
CA ILE A 438 -8.13 -5.29 26.36
C ILE A 438 -7.83 -6.34 27.42
N ALA A 439 -6.55 -6.58 27.72
CA ALA A 439 -6.14 -7.56 28.70
C ALA A 439 -6.71 -7.23 30.07
N THR A 440 -7.36 -8.21 30.66
CA THR A 440 -7.84 -8.18 32.04
C THR A 440 -6.85 -8.89 32.96
N PRO A 441 -6.90 -8.66 34.28
CA PRO A 441 -6.14 -9.44 35.26
C PRO A 441 -6.43 -10.95 35.19
N ASP A 442 -7.59 -11.34 34.66
CA ASP A 442 -8.04 -12.73 34.53
C ASP A 442 -7.47 -13.44 33.29
N ASP A 443 -6.88 -12.71 32.34
CA ASP A 443 -6.25 -13.24 31.13
C ASP A 443 -4.84 -13.81 31.43
N VAL A 444 -4.78 -14.75 32.38
CA VAL A 444 -3.57 -15.42 32.85
C VAL A 444 -3.57 -16.91 32.48
N PRO A 445 -2.39 -17.53 32.25
CA PRO A 445 -2.29 -18.96 31.96
C PRO A 445 -3.02 -19.86 32.97
N ALA A 446 -3.11 -19.43 34.24
CA ALA A 446 -3.81 -20.16 35.30
C ALA A 446 -5.33 -20.27 35.10
N ALA A 447 -5.93 -19.39 34.30
CA ALA A 447 -7.36 -19.38 33.97
C ALA A 447 -7.71 -20.37 32.85
N LEU A 448 -6.72 -20.97 32.18
CA LEU A 448 -6.97 -21.97 31.14
C LEU A 448 -7.61 -23.24 31.73
N PRO A 449 -8.59 -23.85 31.03
CA PRO A 449 -9.22 -25.07 31.49
C PRO A 449 -8.17 -26.17 31.64
N ARG A 450 -7.93 -26.59 32.89
CA ARG A 450 -7.00 -27.67 33.21
C ARG A 450 -7.60 -28.99 32.71
N ARG A 451 -7.03 -29.55 31.64
CA ARG A 451 -7.53 -30.81 31.07
C ARG A 451 -7.06 -31.99 31.93
N GLY A 452 -7.99 -32.53 32.73
CA GLY A 452 -7.97 -33.89 33.27
C GLY A 452 -6.78 -34.27 34.15
N GLY A 453 -6.83 -33.93 35.45
CA GLY A 453 -6.27 -34.72 36.58
C GLY A 453 -4.78 -35.13 36.59
N ARG A 454 -4.00 -34.86 35.54
CA ARG A 454 -2.58 -35.19 35.45
C ARG A 454 -1.77 -33.92 35.32
N THR A 455 -1.07 -33.63 36.41
CA THR A 455 -0.10 -32.55 36.54
C THR A 455 0.93 -32.59 35.41
N TYR A 456 1.05 -31.51 34.63
CA TYR A 456 2.36 -31.14 34.12
C TYR A 456 3.16 -30.68 35.34
N ARG A 457 4.10 -31.52 35.80
CA ARG A 457 5.02 -31.18 36.88
C ARG A 457 5.71 -29.87 36.53
N ALA A 458 5.60 -28.88 37.41
CA ALA A 458 6.50 -27.73 37.41
C ALA A 458 7.94 -28.28 37.44
N ALA A 459 8.78 -27.81 36.50
CA ALA A 459 10.19 -28.13 36.50
C ALA A 459 10.78 -27.70 37.86
N GLY A 460 11.36 -28.67 38.58
CA GLY A 460 11.74 -28.54 39.97
C GLY A 460 12.72 -27.40 40.22
N ARG A 461 12.34 -26.50 41.12
CA ARG A 461 13.29 -25.95 42.09
C ARG A 461 13.35 -26.95 43.25
N SER A 462 14.42 -27.72 43.34
CA SER A 462 14.83 -28.34 44.61
C SER A 462 16.20 -27.80 44.95
N GLY A 463 16.18 -26.69 45.69
CA GLY A 463 17.29 -26.30 46.56
C GLY A 463 17.40 -27.29 47.72
N ALA A 464 18.61 -27.38 48.23
CA ALA A 464 18.99 -28.09 49.43
C ALA A 464 18.15 -27.66 50.65
N GLU A 465 17.77 -28.63 51.48
CA GLU A 465 17.76 -28.51 52.94
C GLU A 465 17.42 -29.86 53.61
N GLY A 466 18.30 -30.27 54.53
CA GLY A 466 17.93 -30.93 55.79
C GLY A 466 17.47 -32.39 55.75
N ALA A 467 18.41 -33.33 55.87
CA ALA A 467 18.15 -34.61 56.54
C ALA A 467 19.36 -35.00 57.39
N GLY A 468 19.41 -34.43 58.60
CA GLY A 468 20.12 -35.01 59.72
C GLY A 468 19.14 -35.76 60.61
N LEU A 469 19.64 -36.88 61.16
CA LEU A 469 19.25 -37.60 62.39
C LEU A 469 18.47 -38.92 62.26
N GLY A 470 19.17 -39.98 62.72
CA GLY A 470 18.66 -41.20 63.36
C GLY A 470 18.62 -42.43 62.46
N GLY A 471 19.26 -43.57 62.71
CA GLY A 471 20.03 -44.10 63.83
C GLY A 471 20.24 -45.61 63.55
N GLY A 472 21.37 -46.18 63.99
CA GLY A 472 21.74 -47.58 63.79
C GLY A 472 23.24 -47.77 63.83
#